data_AF-A0A8B6E0J8-F1
#
_entry.id   AF-A0A8B6E0J8-F1
#
_cell.length_a   1.000
_cell.length_b   1.000
_cell.length_c   1.000
_cell.angle_alpha   90.00
_cell.angle_beta   90.00
_cell.angle_gamma   90.00
#
_symmetry.space_group_name_H-M   'P 1'
#
loop_
_entity.id
_entity.type
_entity.pdbx_description
1 polymer ?
#
loop_
_entity_poly.entity_id
_entity_poly.type
_entity_poly.pdbx_seq_one_letter_code
_entity_poly.pdbx_strand_id
1 'polypeptide(L)'
;EDSWSDFNSQVASNNDLSSLFNQLPEFLLSSKAESTQKKYRYAFNSWCKWTSQYSFSPLPASHLHISLYLIHLSETAKSVSKLNDAFYAIKWAHKLAGVADPSENNLVASVLEGAHRKI
;
A
#
# COMPACT_ATOMS: atom_id res chain seq x y z
N GLU A 1 2.78 -2.84 -16.07
CA GLU A 1 1.63 -2.09 -16.62
C GLU A 1 1.03 -1.29 -15.49
N ASP A 2 1.33 0.00 -15.45
CA ASP A 2 0.92 0.89 -14.36
C ASP A 2 -0.56 1.26 -14.57
N SER A 3 -1.41 0.87 -13.63
CA SER A 3 -2.89 0.92 -13.71
C SER A 3 -3.49 2.31 -13.93
N TRP A 4 -2.68 3.38 -13.92
CA TRP A 4 -3.12 4.76 -14.18
C TRP A 4 -2.45 5.40 -15.40
N SER A 5 -1.49 4.73 -16.03
CA SER A 5 -0.78 5.24 -17.21
C SER A 5 -1.58 5.08 -18.50
N ASP A 6 -2.55 4.17 -18.51
CA ASP A 6 -3.58 4.05 -19.55
C ASP A 6 -4.72 5.02 -19.29
N PHE A 7 -4.42 6.31 -19.21
CA PHE A 7 -5.43 7.31 -19.53
C PHE A 7 -5.76 7.15 -21.01
N ASN A 8 -6.69 6.23 -21.29
CA ASN A 8 -7.07 5.89 -22.65
C ASN A 8 -7.47 7.19 -23.35
N SER A 9 -6.99 7.41 -24.58
CA SER A 9 -7.16 8.68 -25.31
C SER A 9 -8.62 9.11 -25.42
N GLN A 10 -9.55 8.17 -25.28
CA GLN A 10 -10.99 8.40 -25.19
C GLN A 10 -11.43 9.22 -23.95
N VAL A 11 -10.86 8.96 -22.77
CA VAL A 11 -11.15 9.73 -21.53
C VAL A 11 -10.55 11.13 -21.64
N ALA A 12 -9.37 11.25 -22.25
CA ALA A 12 -8.67 12.52 -22.52
C ALA A 12 -9.46 13.48 -23.39
N SER A 13 -10.10 12.94 -24.42
CA SER A 13 -10.83 13.73 -25.41
C SER A 13 -12.20 14.24 -24.93
N ASN A 14 -12.68 13.80 -23.76
CA ASN A 14 -14.01 14.11 -23.25
C ASN A 14 -13.93 14.87 -21.92
N ASN A 15 -14.42 16.11 -21.92
CA ASN A 15 -14.39 17.01 -20.74
C ASN A 15 -15.17 16.44 -19.54
N ASP A 16 -16.31 15.78 -19.76
CA ASP A 16 -17.13 15.21 -18.68
C ASP A 16 -16.43 14.02 -18.03
N LEU A 17 -15.86 13.12 -18.85
CA LEU A 17 -15.09 11.98 -18.34
C LEU A 17 -13.80 12.41 -17.64
N SER A 18 -13.15 13.47 -18.12
CA SER A 18 -11.99 14.05 -17.45
C SER A 18 -12.34 14.62 -16.07
N SER A 19 -13.50 15.27 -15.94
CA SER A 19 -14.00 15.75 -14.64
C SER A 19 -14.29 14.61 -13.66
N LEU A 20 -14.90 13.51 -14.15
CA LEU A 20 -15.15 12.32 -13.33
C LEU A 20 -13.84 11.64 -12.91
N PHE A 21 -12.87 11.55 -13.83
CA PHE A 21 -11.56 10.97 -13.54
C PHE A 21 -10.84 11.73 -12.41
N ASN A 22 -10.89 13.07 -12.43
CA ASN A 22 -10.30 13.90 -11.37
C ASN A 22 -10.94 13.68 -9.98
N GLN A 23 -12.18 13.18 -9.93
CA GLN A 23 -12.85 12.84 -8.68
C GLN A 23 -12.49 11.43 -8.15
N LEU A 24 -11.92 10.55 -8.99
CA LEU A 24 -11.60 9.17 -8.58
C LEU A 24 -10.78 9.07 -7.30
N PRO A 25 -9.71 9.87 -7.08
CA PRO A 25 -8.95 9.79 -5.83
C PRO A 25 -9.81 10.04 -4.59
N GLU A 26 -10.73 11.00 -4.63
CA GLU A 26 -11.61 11.31 -3.51
C GLU A 26 -12.57 10.15 -3.21
N PHE A 27 -13.19 9.57 -4.24
CA PHE A 27 -14.07 8.40 -4.09
C PHE A 27 -13.31 7.15 -3.60
N LEU A 28 -12.08 6.96 -4.06
CA LEU A 28 -11.24 5.86 -3.61
C LEU A 28 -10.86 6.02 -2.13
N LEU A 29 -10.52 7.23 -1.70
CA LEU A 29 -10.21 7.52 -0.30
C LEU A 29 -11.44 7.38 0.60
N SER A 30 -12.61 7.86 0.15
CA SER A 30 -13.88 7.81 0.91
C SER A 30 -14.38 6.38 1.15
N SER A 31 -13.82 5.37 0.46
CA SER A 31 -14.06 3.95 0.74
C SER A 31 -13.62 3.50 2.15
N LYS A 32 -12.87 4.34 2.89
CA LYS A 32 -12.43 4.10 4.26
C LYS A 32 -12.81 5.26 5.17
N ALA A 33 -13.09 4.97 6.44
CA ALA A 33 -13.30 6.00 7.47
C ALA A 33 -12.05 6.89 7.59
N GLU A 34 -12.24 8.18 7.86
CA GLU A 34 -11.16 9.18 7.91
C GLU A 34 -10.04 8.80 8.91
N SER A 35 -10.42 8.24 10.07
CA SER A 35 -9.47 7.74 11.07
C SER A 35 -8.59 6.61 10.52
N THR A 36 -9.15 5.74 9.68
CA THR A 36 -8.42 4.65 9.01
C THR A 36 -7.53 5.19 7.90
N GLN A 37 -7.99 6.17 7.13
CA GLN A 37 -7.17 6.83 6.11
C GLN A 37 -5.93 7.47 6.74
N LYS A 38 -6.10 8.23 7.83
CA LYS A 38 -4.99 8.86 8.57
C LYS A 38 -3.98 7.82 9.07
N LYS A 39 -4.49 6.73 9.66
CA LYS A 39 -3.66 5.63 10.17
C LYS A 39 -2.85 4.97 9.05
N TYR A 40 -3.50 4.59 7.95
CA TYR A 40 -2.81 3.96 6.83
C TYR A 40 -1.85 4.90 6.12
N ARG A 41 -2.19 6.19 5.98
CA ARG A 41 -1.24 7.18 5.42
C ARG A 41 0.03 7.29 6.26
N TYR A 42 -0.11 7.33 7.59
CA TYR A 42 1.04 7.37 8.50
C TYR A 42 1.90 6.10 8.40
N ALA A 43 1.27 4.93 8.42
CA ALA A 43 1.97 3.66 8.29
C ALA A 43 2.65 3.51 6.91
N PHE A 44 1.98 3.92 5.82
CA PHE A 44 2.56 3.89 4.48
C PHE A 44 3.73 4.86 4.32
N ASN A 45 3.69 6.04 4.94
CA ASN A 45 4.83 6.96 4.97
C ASN A 45 6.06 6.34 5.68
N SER A 46 5.83 5.53 6.71
CA SER A 46 6.89 4.80 7.41
C SER A 46 7.51 3.73 6.51
N TRP A 47 6.69 3.04 5.72
CA TRP A 47 7.15 2.15 4.65
C TRP A 47 7.98 2.89 3.60
N CYS A 48 7.50 4.01 3.04
CA CYS A 48 8.25 4.80 2.05
C CYS A 48 9.61 5.28 2.58
N LYS A 49 9.68 5.66 3.85
CA LYS A 49 10.94 6.05 4.50
C LYS A 49 11.90 4.87 4.67
N TRP A 50 11.38 3.67 4.89
CA TRP A 50 12.20 2.46 4.99
C TRP A 50 12.70 2.04 3.61
N THR A 51 11.84 2.03 2.58
CA THR A 51 12.24 1.65 1.21
C THR A 51 13.26 2.60 0.61
N SER A 52 13.19 3.91 0.92
CA SER A 52 14.16 4.89 0.43
C SER A 52 15.59 4.63 0.92
N GLN A 53 15.77 3.91 2.04
CA GLN A 53 17.11 3.55 2.55
C GLN A 53 17.81 2.50 1.68
N TYR A 54 17.05 1.73 0.91
CA TYR A 54 17.53 0.62 0.09
C TYR A 54 17.24 0.82 -1.41
N SER A 55 16.81 2.03 -1.81
CA SER A 55 16.39 2.35 -3.18
C SER A 55 15.30 1.42 -3.72
N PHE A 56 14.44 0.89 -2.84
CA PHE A 56 13.31 0.06 -3.24
C PHE A 56 12.14 0.93 -3.70
N SER A 57 11.43 0.48 -4.74
CA SER A 57 10.17 1.13 -5.11
C SER A 57 9.11 0.87 -4.03
N PRO A 58 8.48 1.92 -3.46
CA PRO A 58 7.41 1.74 -2.50
C PRO A 58 6.11 1.25 -3.15
N LEU A 59 5.96 1.40 -4.47
CA LEU A 59 4.78 0.99 -5.24
C LEU A 59 5.10 0.80 -6.74
N PRO A 60 4.70 -0.32 -7.39
CA PRO A 60 4.22 -1.55 -6.77
C PRO A 60 5.31 -2.16 -5.88
N ALA A 61 4.99 -2.45 -4.62
CA ALA A 61 5.91 -3.06 -3.69
C ALA A 61 6.11 -4.56 -4.02
N SER A 62 7.36 -4.99 -4.01
CA SER A 62 7.70 -6.41 -4.12
C SER A 62 7.31 -7.16 -2.84
N HIS A 63 6.73 -8.35 -3.02
CA HIS A 63 6.43 -9.29 -1.93
C HIS A 63 7.65 -9.56 -1.03
N LEU A 64 8.85 -9.62 -1.62
CA LEU A 64 10.11 -9.81 -0.88
C LEU A 64 10.44 -8.60 -0.01
N HIS A 65 10.30 -7.38 -0.53
CA HIS A 65 10.60 -6.16 0.23
C HIS A 65 9.62 -5.98 1.39
N ILE A 66 8.35 -6.31 1.19
CA ILE A 66 7.34 -6.28 2.25
C ILE A 66 7.69 -7.29 3.35
N SER A 67 8.06 -8.51 2.96
CA SER A 67 8.47 -9.56 3.91
C SER A 67 9.65 -9.11 4.77
N LEU A 68 10.69 -8.53 4.15
CA LEU A 68 11.85 -7.98 4.88
C LEU A 68 11.45 -6.85 5.83
N TYR A 69 10.52 -6.00 5.42
CA TYR A 69 10.04 -4.91 6.27
C TYR A 69 9.23 -5.40 7.47
N LEU A 70 8.39 -6.42 7.29
CA LEU A 70 7.65 -7.03 8.40
C LEU A 70 8.61 -7.67 9.41
N ILE A 71 9.67 -8.32 8.95
CA ILE A 71 10.74 -8.82 9.83
C ILE A 71 11.39 -7.66 10.59
N HIS A 72 11.81 -6.60 9.89
CA HIS A 72 12.42 -5.41 10.49
C HIS A 72 11.50 -4.76 11.55
N LEU A 73 10.20 -4.64 11.27
CA LEU A 73 9.23 -4.11 12.23
C LEU A 73 9.04 -5.01 13.44
N SER A 74 9.12 -6.33 13.27
CA SER A 74 9.02 -7.27 14.40
C SER A 74 10.17 -7.08 15.40
N GLU A 75 11.37 -6.77 14.90
CA GLU A 75 12.56 -6.58 15.74
C GLU A 75 12.61 -5.19 16.38
N THR A 76 12.18 -4.15 15.64
CA THR A 76 12.31 -2.75 16.06
C THR A 76 11.11 -2.21 16.81
N ALA A 77 9.89 -2.45 16.33
CA ALA A 77 8.67 -1.92 16.91
C ALA A 77 8.06 -2.83 17.96
N LYS A 78 8.32 -4.15 17.88
CA LYS A 78 7.81 -5.18 18.81
C LYS A 78 6.33 -4.99 19.15
N SER A 79 5.51 -4.73 18.12
CA SER A 79 4.08 -4.51 18.26
C SER A 79 3.31 -5.14 17.10
N VAL A 80 2.42 -6.08 17.44
CA VAL A 80 1.48 -6.71 16.50
C VAL A 80 0.60 -5.66 15.81
N SER A 81 0.20 -4.61 16.54
CA SER A 81 -0.61 -3.52 15.97
C SER A 81 0.15 -2.77 14.86
N LYS A 82 1.44 -2.48 15.07
CA LYS A 82 2.28 -1.81 14.08
C LYS A 82 2.54 -2.67 12.83
N LEU A 83 2.73 -3.98 13.00
CA LEU A 83 2.82 -4.91 11.86
C LEU A 83 1.56 -4.89 11.01
N ASN A 84 0.40 -5.03 11.64
CA ASN A 84 -0.87 -5.02 10.95
C ASN A 84 -1.12 -3.67 10.26
N ASP A 85 -0.86 -2.56 10.95
CA ASP A 85 -1.01 -1.23 10.36
C ASP A 85 -0.13 -1.06 9.12
N ALA A 86 1.13 -1.51 9.15
CA ALA A 86 2.02 -1.48 8.00
C ALA A 86 1.51 -2.36 6.85
N PHE A 87 1.16 -3.62 7.12
CA PHE A 87 0.66 -4.55 6.12
C PHE A 87 -0.61 -4.03 5.43
N TYR A 88 -1.60 -3.60 6.20
CA TYR A 88 -2.85 -3.08 5.65
C TYR A 88 -2.69 -1.74 4.95
N ALA A 89 -1.76 -0.89 5.38
CA ALA A 89 -1.44 0.36 4.69
C ALA A 89 -0.84 0.12 3.31
N ILE A 90 0.09 -0.84 3.19
CA ILE A 90 0.69 -1.22 1.90
C ILE A 90 -0.37 -1.84 0.99
N LYS A 91 -1.18 -2.77 1.50
CA LYS A 91 -2.33 -3.34 0.76
C LYS A 91 -3.29 -2.26 0.27
N TRP A 92 -3.63 -1.30 1.12
CA TRP A 92 -4.51 -0.19 0.77
C TRP A 92 -3.89 0.70 -0.33
N ALA A 93 -2.60 1.02 -0.24
CA ALA A 93 -1.92 1.80 -1.27
C ALA A 93 -1.91 1.08 -2.63
N HIS A 94 -1.67 -0.23 -2.66
CA HIS A 94 -1.80 -1.04 -3.90
C HIS A 94 -3.21 -0.99 -4.48
N LYS A 95 -4.23 -1.13 -3.63
CA LYS A 95 -5.64 -1.00 -4.05
C LYS A 95 -5.95 0.37 -4.64
N LEU A 96 -5.49 1.45 -4.02
CA LEU A 96 -5.67 2.82 -4.54
C LEU A 96 -4.94 3.02 -5.87
N ALA A 97 -3.76 2.43 -6.02
CA ALA A 97 -2.99 2.50 -7.25
C ALA A 97 -3.43 1.52 -8.33
N GLY A 98 -4.45 0.68 -8.09
CA GLY A 98 -4.95 -0.29 -9.06
C GLY A 98 -3.95 -1.40 -9.42
N VAL A 99 -2.91 -1.59 -8.61
CA VAL A 99 -1.86 -2.60 -8.86
C VAL A 99 -2.10 -3.87 -8.03
N ALA A 100 -1.46 -4.97 -8.43
CA ALA A 100 -1.62 -6.28 -7.80
C ALA A 100 -1.42 -6.22 -6.28
N ASP A 101 -2.30 -6.89 -5.53
CA ASP A 101 -2.29 -6.89 -4.07
C ASP A 101 -1.15 -7.78 -3.53
N PRO A 102 -0.17 -7.23 -2.81
CA PRO A 102 0.97 -8.01 -2.35
C PRO A 102 0.62 -8.93 -1.18
N SER A 103 -0.55 -8.77 -0.56
CA SER A 103 -1.03 -9.66 0.50
C SER A 103 -1.48 -11.03 0.01
N GLU A 104 -1.71 -11.20 -1.29
CA GLU A 104 -2.11 -12.48 -1.88
C GLU A 104 -0.94 -13.47 -2.00
N ASN A 105 0.29 -13.01 -1.75
CA ASN A 105 1.46 -13.88 -1.78
C ASN A 105 1.64 -14.64 -0.46
N ASN A 106 1.68 -15.97 -0.55
CA ASN A 106 1.85 -16.89 0.58
C ASN A 106 3.09 -16.59 1.44
N LEU A 107 4.17 -16.06 0.85
CA LEU A 107 5.36 -15.68 1.59
C LEU A 107 5.08 -14.54 2.56
N VAL A 108 4.38 -13.50 2.10
CA VAL A 108 4.06 -12.32 2.92
C VAL A 108 3.16 -12.74 4.08
N ALA A 109 2.14 -13.55 3.80
CA ALA A 109 1.25 -14.09 4.83
C ALA A 109 2.01 -14.94 5.87
N SER A 110 2.87 -15.84 5.42
CA SER A 110 3.67 -16.70 6.32
C SER A 110 4.63 -15.90 7.19
N VAL A 111 5.25 -14.86 6.64
CA VAL A 111 6.16 -13.97 7.36
C VAL A 111 5.41 -13.12 8.38
N LEU A 112 4.23 -12.60 8.04
CA LEU A 112 3.38 -11.85 8.97
C LEU A 112 2.99 -12.71 10.17
N GLU A 113 2.52 -13.93 9.93
CA GLU A 113 2.18 -14.89 10.99
C GLU A 113 3.40 -15.26 11.86
N GLY A 114 4.56 -15.46 11.23
CA GLY A 114 5.81 -15.69 11.95
C GLY A 114 6.22 -14.48 12.82
N ALA A 115 6.09 -13.28 12.29
CA ALA A 115 6.40 -12.03 12.98
C ALA A 115 5.46 -11.81 14.18
N HIS A 116 4.16 -12.12 14.05
CA HIS A 116 3.21 -12.06 15.16
C HIS A 116 3.61 -12.95 16.34
N ARG A 117 4.22 -14.11 16.11
CA ARG A 117 4.63 -15.05 17.17
C ARG A 117 5.96 -14.69 17.85
N LYS A 118 6.77 -13.83 17.21
CA LYS A 118 8.10 -13.45 17.68
C LYS A 118 8.13 -12.14 18.47
N ILE A 119 7.00 -11.42 18.51
CA ILE A 119 6.78 -10.21 19.32
C ILE A 119 6.19 -10.61 20.66
#